data_AF-A0A0D5NRN7-F1
#
_entry.id   AF-A0A0D5NRN7-F1
#
_cell.length_a   1.000
_cell.length_b   1.000
_cell.length_c   1.000
_cell.angle_alpha   90.00
_cell.angle_beta   90.00
_cell.angle_gamma   90.00
#
_symmetry.space_group_name_H-M   'P 1'
#
loop_
_entity.id
_entity.type
_entity.pdbx_description
1 polymer ?
#
loop_
_entity_poly.entity_id
_entity_poly.type
_entity_poly.pdbx_seq_one_letter_code
_entity_poly.pdbx_strand_id
1 'polypeptide(L)'
;MSGNGTGSSALSPEKGSSAAGAGGTTGSSGTGGGSSAAGGTGSATGGGSQPNTAAGTGTTQPQTKQTIDIYMTDANLEKLYPLKAEIGYTTEESKIKAALEALAAAKENGKTALWSGVKFNGVTVKDGAVTADITLPETSRLGAPGEELALESIQKTLFQFAEIKSIDILVDGKAVDSLMGHLDLEHPITRSGGQ
;
A
#
# COMPACT_ATOMS: atom_id res chain seq x y z
N MET A 1 51.20 -24.92 8.93
CA MET A 1 51.96 -23.93 9.73
C MET A 1 51.25 -22.60 9.50
N SER A 2 50.48 -22.06 10.47
CA SER A 2 50.92 -21.28 11.66
C SER A 2 51.23 -19.81 11.28
N GLY A 3 50.70 -18.76 11.93
CA GLY A 3 49.69 -18.61 13.01
C GLY A 3 48.58 -17.60 12.61
N ASN A 4 47.52 -17.32 13.38
CA ASN A 4 47.42 -16.88 14.78
C ASN A 4 48.01 -15.46 15.02
N GLY A 5 47.34 -14.47 15.64
CA GLY A 5 45.96 -14.41 16.16
C GLY A 5 45.84 -13.73 17.53
N THR A 6 45.61 -12.40 17.57
CA THR A 6 45.23 -11.51 18.71
C THR A 6 44.90 -10.12 18.13
N GLY A 7 44.07 -9.22 18.69
CA GLY A 7 43.16 -9.29 19.85
C GLY A 7 43.60 -8.45 21.06
N SER A 8 43.05 -7.23 21.27
CA SER A 8 42.88 -6.59 22.59
C SER A 8 42.16 -5.22 22.60
N SER A 9 41.47 -4.99 23.71
CA SER A 9 40.53 -3.91 24.10
C SER A 9 41.09 -2.50 24.39
N ALA A 10 40.21 -1.49 24.27
CA ALA A 10 40.04 -0.33 25.17
C ALA A 10 38.58 0.19 24.98
N LEU A 11 37.69 0.32 25.97
CA LEU A 11 37.64 1.08 27.24
C LEU A 11 37.54 2.62 27.11
N SER A 12 36.69 3.20 27.97
CA SER A 12 36.11 4.55 27.91
C SER A 12 37.04 5.69 28.32
N PRO A 13 36.57 6.95 28.19
CA PRO A 13 36.32 7.74 29.41
C PRO A 13 34.93 8.41 29.46
N GLU A 14 34.73 9.31 30.43
CA GLU A 14 33.43 9.71 31.00
C GLU A 14 33.37 11.21 31.40
N LYS A 15 32.21 11.66 31.92
CA LYS A 15 31.76 13.03 32.30
C LYS A 15 31.16 13.90 31.17
N GLY A 16 30.18 14.78 31.44
CA GLY A 16 29.40 14.96 32.68
C GLY A 16 28.69 16.33 32.78
N SER A 17 27.64 16.41 33.64
CA SER A 17 26.79 17.59 33.94
C SER A 17 25.89 18.08 32.77
N SER A 18 24.65 18.56 32.94
CA SER A 18 23.80 18.91 34.11
C SER A 18 22.30 18.76 33.69
N ALA A 19 21.20 19.07 34.39
CA ALA A 19 20.92 19.79 35.65
C ALA A 19 19.59 19.30 36.32
N ALA A 20 18.79 20.20 36.92
CA ALA A 20 17.46 19.99 37.54
C ALA A 20 16.32 20.60 36.68
N GLY A 21 15.01 20.54 36.99
CA GLY A 21 14.20 19.95 38.08
C GLY A 21 12.70 20.18 37.76
N ALA A 22 11.73 19.33 38.13
CA ALA A 22 11.15 19.05 39.46
C ALA A 22 9.88 19.89 39.80
N GLY A 23 8.71 19.22 39.93
CA GLY A 23 7.39 19.78 40.33
C GLY A 23 6.49 20.23 39.16
N GLY A 24 5.15 20.20 39.24
CA GLY A 24 4.25 19.71 40.29
C GLY A 24 2.74 19.97 40.01
N THR A 25 1.88 19.56 40.95
CA THR A 25 0.43 19.91 41.12
C THR A 25 -0.61 19.60 40.01
N THR A 26 -1.36 18.52 40.25
CA THR A 26 -2.85 18.42 40.25
C THR A 26 -3.72 19.57 39.71
N GLY A 27 -4.70 19.23 38.88
CA GLY A 27 -5.93 20.01 38.65
C GLY A 27 -6.97 19.26 37.82
N SER A 28 -8.12 18.87 38.40
CA SER A 28 -9.22 18.19 37.68
C SER A 28 -10.57 18.41 38.38
N SER A 29 -11.42 19.25 37.79
CA SER A 29 -12.81 19.53 38.22
C SER A 29 -13.51 20.45 37.22
N GLY A 30 -14.84 20.34 37.04
CA GLY A 30 -15.64 21.26 36.21
C GLY A 30 -16.19 20.64 34.91
N THR A 31 -17.05 19.63 34.95
CA THR A 31 -18.52 19.80 34.91
C THR A 31 -19.00 21.07 34.19
N GLY A 32 -19.48 20.90 32.95
CA GLY A 32 -20.27 21.90 32.22
C GLY A 32 -21.50 21.24 31.61
N GLY A 33 -22.64 21.27 32.31
CA GLY A 33 -23.91 20.72 31.83
C GLY A 33 -24.79 21.80 31.21
N GLY A 34 -25.39 21.50 30.06
CA GLY A 34 -26.41 22.33 29.42
C GLY A 34 -27.50 21.46 28.79
N SER A 35 -28.77 21.71 29.12
CA SER A 35 -29.92 20.93 28.66
C SER A 35 -31.21 21.75 28.79
N SER A 36 -32.23 21.40 27.99
CA SER A 36 -33.57 22.01 27.92
C SER A 36 -33.62 23.43 27.32
N ALA A 37 -34.61 23.83 26.51
CA ALA A 37 -35.72 23.13 25.83
C ALA A 37 -36.15 23.97 24.59
N ALA A 38 -37.01 23.56 23.66
CA ALA A 38 -37.83 22.35 23.54
C ALA A 38 -37.62 21.72 22.12
N GLY A 39 -38.55 21.19 21.31
CA GLY A 39 -40.02 21.03 21.36
C GLY A 39 -40.66 21.31 19.99
N GLY A 40 -41.14 20.27 19.29
CA GLY A 40 -41.80 20.44 17.98
C GLY A 40 -42.26 19.11 17.37
N THR A 41 -43.58 18.95 17.21
CA THR A 41 -44.20 17.74 16.66
C THR A 41 -44.34 17.84 15.13
N GLY A 42 -43.94 16.81 14.38
CA GLY A 42 -44.15 16.74 12.93
C GLY A 42 -44.01 15.31 12.41
N SER A 43 -44.88 14.91 11.47
CA SER A 43 -44.94 13.56 10.90
C SER A 43 -45.00 13.63 9.37
N ALA A 44 -44.07 12.96 8.67
CA ALA A 44 -44.24 12.51 7.29
C ALA A 44 -43.09 11.57 6.83
N THR A 45 -43.49 10.39 6.33
CA THR A 45 -43.08 9.79 5.05
C THR A 45 -41.63 9.98 4.53
N GLY A 46 -40.86 8.88 4.58
CA GLY A 46 -40.34 8.21 3.38
C GLY A 46 -39.16 8.81 2.60
N GLY A 47 -38.12 8.01 2.40
CA GLY A 47 -36.99 8.30 1.50
C GLY A 47 -35.71 7.63 2.01
N GLY A 48 -35.17 6.68 1.25
CA GLY A 48 -33.91 6.02 1.59
C GLY A 48 -32.72 6.88 1.18
N SER A 49 -31.80 7.15 2.10
CA SER A 49 -30.53 7.84 1.84
C SER A 49 -29.36 7.06 2.42
N GLN A 50 -28.53 6.50 1.54
CA GLN A 50 -27.25 5.88 1.86
C GLN A 50 -26.29 6.94 2.43
N PRO A 51 -25.58 6.68 3.55
CA PRO A 51 -24.58 7.61 4.06
C PRO A 51 -23.35 7.62 3.13
N ASN A 52 -23.22 8.67 2.32
CA ASN A 52 -22.01 8.95 1.56
C ASN A 52 -21.25 10.13 2.20
N THR A 53 -20.28 9.80 3.05
CA THR A 53 -19.37 10.76 3.69
C THR A 53 -18.00 10.09 3.91
N ALA A 54 -16.87 10.79 3.83
CA ALA A 54 -16.67 12.23 3.66
C ALA A 54 -15.57 12.55 2.63
N ALA A 55 -15.64 13.73 2.01
CA ALA A 55 -14.61 14.21 1.10
C ALA A 55 -13.34 14.64 1.86
N GLY A 56 -12.18 14.14 1.46
CA GLY A 56 -10.89 14.67 1.89
C GLY A 56 -10.56 15.98 1.16
N THR A 57 -10.35 17.06 1.90
CA THR A 57 -9.91 18.35 1.34
C THR A 57 -8.44 18.29 0.92
N GLY A 58 -8.18 18.42 -0.37
CA GLY A 58 -6.83 18.58 -0.94
C GLY A 58 -6.85 19.63 -2.06
N THR A 59 -5.75 20.37 -2.24
CA THR A 59 -5.65 21.45 -3.23
C THR A 59 -5.58 20.91 -4.66
N THR A 60 -6.72 20.84 -5.34
CA THR A 60 -6.86 20.28 -6.68
C THR A 60 -6.09 21.06 -7.75
N GLN A 61 -4.90 20.59 -8.11
CA GLN A 61 -4.46 20.70 -9.50
C GLN A 61 -5.43 19.89 -10.39
N PRO A 62 -5.62 20.21 -11.68
CA PRO A 62 -6.48 19.43 -12.56
C PRO A 62 -5.93 18.02 -12.77
N GLN A 63 -6.42 17.07 -11.97
CA GLN A 63 -6.09 15.64 -12.02
C GLN A 63 -7.25 14.87 -12.63
N THR A 64 -6.94 13.99 -13.59
CA THR A 64 -7.90 13.03 -14.14
C THR A 64 -8.21 11.98 -13.08
N LYS A 65 -9.49 11.76 -12.78
CA LYS A 65 -9.94 10.66 -11.93
C LYS A 65 -10.41 9.48 -12.80
N GLN A 66 -10.06 8.26 -12.39
CA GLN A 66 -10.55 7.03 -13.01
C GLN A 66 -10.81 5.98 -11.93
N THR A 67 -11.91 5.23 -12.05
CA THR A 67 -12.12 4.00 -11.28
C THR A 67 -11.48 2.82 -12.00
N ILE A 68 -10.73 1.99 -11.26
CA ILE A 68 -10.08 0.77 -11.73
C ILE A 68 -10.50 -0.43 -10.87
N ASP A 69 -10.28 -1.65 -11.37
CA ASP A 69 -10.29 -2.85 -10.54
C ASP A 69 -8.88 -3.11 -10.00
N ILE A 70 -8.78 -3.32 -8.69
CA ILE A 70 -7.60 -3.88 -8.02
C ILE A 70 -7.99 -5.25 -7.45
N TYR A 71 -7.03 -6.18 -7.31
CA TYR A 71 -7.35 -7.56 -6.96
C TYR A 71 -6.75 -7.95 -5.61
N MET A 72 -7.62 -8.37 -4.68
CA MET A 72 -7.26 -8.94 -3.38
C MET A 72 -7.62 -10.43 -3.37
N THR A 73 -7.03 -11.21 -2.48
CA THR A 73 -7.40 -12.63 -2.30
C THR A 73 -8.21 -12.86 -1.01
N ASP A 74 -8.68 -14.07 -0.78
CA ASP A 74 -9.29 -14.54 0.45
C ASP A 74 -8.25 -14.80 1.57
N ALA A 75 -8.62 -15.54 2.62
CA ALA A 75 -7.72 -15.89 3.73
C ALA A 75 -6.93 -17.19 3.51
N ASN A 76 -7.27 -17.96 2.47
CA ASN A 76 -6.69 -19.26 2.15
C ASN A 76 -5.65 -19.17 1.02
N LEU A 77 -5.59 -18.03 0.31
CA LEU A 77 -4.83 -17.82 -0.93
C LEU A 77 -5.34 -18.70 -2.06
N GLU A 78 -6.67 -18.84 -2.21
CA GLU A 78 -7.31 -19.69 -3.24
C GLU A 78 -7.76 -18.91 -4.49
N LYS A 79 -8.14 -17.63 -4.37
CA LYS A 79 -8.74 -16.90 -5.50
C LYS A 79 -8.55 -15.38 -5.45
N LEU A 80 -8.48 -14.73 -6.61
CA LEU A 80 -8.60 -13.27 -6.74
C LEU A 80 -10.05 -12.76 -6.78
N TYR A 81 -10.28 -11.64 -6.10
CA TYR A 81 -11.53 -10.89 -6.03
C TYR A 81 -11.28 -9.44 -6.47
N PRO A 82 -12.03 -8.90 -7.45
CA PRO A 82 -11.93 -7.50 -7.84
C PRO A 82 -12.56 -6.58 -6.79
N LEU A 83 -11.88 -5.48 -6.49
CA LEU A 83 -12.31 -4.36 -5.67
C LEU A 83 -12.17 -3.07 -6.48
N LYS A 84 -13.18 -2.20 -6.45
CA LYS A 84 -13.12 -0.91 -7.16
C LYS A 84 -12.32 0.12 -6.36
N ALA A 85 -11.29 0.69 -6.99
CA ALA A 85 -10.51 1.80 -6.43
C ALA A 85 -10.60 3.05 -7.34
N GLU A 86 -10.66 4.23 -6.74
CA GLU A 86 -10.50 5.50 -7.48
C GLU A 86 -9.03 5.92 -7.44
N ILE A 87 -8.44 6.18 -8.62
CA ILE A 87 -7.11 6.77 -8.77
C ILE A 87 -7.20 8.16 -9.40
N GLY A 88 -6.27 9.05 -9.02
CA GLY A 88 -6.15 10.41 -9.55
C GLY A 88 -4.75 10.66 -10.13
N TYR A 89 -4.65 11.06 -11.39
CA TYR A 89 -3.40 11.13 -12.14
C TYR A 89 -3.31 12.33 -13.10
N THR A 90 -2.11 12.64 -13.59
CA THR A 90 -1.85 13.69 -14.61
C THR A 90 -1.05 13.16 -15.79
N THR A 91 -0.10 12.24 -15.55
CA THR A 91 0.70 11.52 -16.56
C THR A 91 0.43 10.02 -16.52
N GLU A 92 0.80 9.30 -17.58
CA GLU A 92 0.71 7.84 -17.65
C GLU A 92 1.50 7.16 -16.52
N GLU A 93 2.72 7.64 -16.24
CA GLU A 93 3.53 7.15 -15.11
C GLU A 93 2.82 7.35 -13.76
N SER A 94 2.21 8.52 -13.53
CA SER A 94 1.43 8.77 -12.30
C SER A 94 0.16 7.90 -12.21
N LYS A 95 -0.43 7.51 -13.34
CA LYS A 95 -1.59 6.60 -13.42
C LYS A 95 -1.20 5.18 -13.00
N ILE A 96 -0.11 4.66 -13.54
CA ILE A 96 0.42 3.33 -13.17
C ILE A 96 0.87 3.32 -11.70
N LYS A 97 1.60 4.35 -11.25
CA LYS A 97 2.00 4.50 -9.85
C LYS A 97 0.79 4.54 -8.91
N ALA A 98 -0.24 5.32 -9.21
CA ALA A 98 -1.45 5.40 -8.39
C ALA A 98 -2.22 4.06 -8.36
N ALA A 99 -2.24 3.30 -9.46
CA ALA A 99 -2.84 1.96 -9.50
C ALA A 99 -2.11 0.95 -8.58
N LEU A 100 -0.77 0.99 -8.58
CA LEU A 100 0.06 0.15 -7.71
C LEU A 100 -0.03 0.56 -6.23
N GLU A 101 -0.07 1.86 -5.95
CA GLU A 101 -0.30 2.37 -4.59
C GLU A 101 -1.71 2.00 -4.08
N ALA A 102 -2.73 2.01 -4.94
CA ALA A 102 -4.07 1.52 -4.59
C ALA A 102 -4.08 0.00 -4.30
N LEU A 103 -3.38 -0.80 -5.11
CA LEU A 103 -3.25 -2.26 -4.93
C LEU A 103 -2.52 -2.61 -3.61
N ALA A 104 -1.50 -1.85 -3.23
CA ALA A 104 -0.76 -2.02 -1.97
C ALA A 104 -1.53 -1.52 -0.73
N ALA A 105 -2.27 -0.42 -0.88
CA ALA A 105 -3.03 0.19 0.22
C ALA A 105 -4.37 -0.53 0.50
N ALA A 106 -4.83 -1.38 -0.42
CA ALA A 106 -6.12 -2.06 -0.44
C ALA A 106 -6.51 -2.71 0.89
N LYS A 107 -7.77 -2.49 1.32
CA LYS A 107 -8.37 -3.11 2.52
C LYS A 107 -9.84 -3.38 2.25
N GLU A 108 -10.26 -4.62 2.46
CA GLU A 108 -11.64 -5.09 2.37
C GLU A 108 -11.83 -6.20 3.42
N ASN A 109 -13.03 -6.32 4.00
CA ASN A 109 -13.25 -7.21 5.14
C ASN A 109 -13.24 -8.67 4.70
N GLY A 110 -12.42 -9.49 5.37
CA GLY A 110 -12.20 -10.88 4.96
C GLY A 110 -11.52 -11.03 3.60
N LYS A 111 -10.65 -10.08 3.23
CA LYS A 111 -9.76 -10.15 2.07
C LYS A 111 -8.32 -9.77 2.45
N THR A 112 -7.37 -10.39 1.77
CA THR A 112 -5.92 -10.22 1.95
C THR A 112 -5.36 -9.42 0.79
N ALA A 113 -4.69 -8.31 1.07
CA ALA A 113 -3.97 -7.55 0.06
C ALA A 113 -2.60 -8.21 -0.17
N LEU A 114 -2.43 -8.81 -1.34
CA LEU A 114 -1.21 -9.53 -1.74
C LEU A 114 0.03 -8.63 -1.77
N TRP A 115 -0.18 -7.34 -2.04
CA TRP A 115 0.85 -6.30 -2.10
C TRP A 115 0.95 -5.49 -0.80
N SER A 116 0.31 -5.95 0.29
CA SER A 116 0.37 -5.29 1.61
C SER A 116 1.80 -5.26 2.15
N GLY A 117 2.30 -4.08 2.50
CA GLY A 117 3.66 -3.88 3.01
C GLY A 117 4.75 -3.87 1.93
N VAL A 118 4.42 -4.19 0.67
CA VAL A 118 5.34 -3.98 -0.46
C VAL A 118 5.44 -2.47 -0.71
N LYS A 119 6.67 -1.97 -0.82
CA LYS A 119 6.93 -0.57 -1.13
C LYS A 119 7.27 -0.42 -2.61
N PHE A 120 6.52 0.43 -3.32
CA PHE A 120 6.88 0.85 -4.67
C PHE A 120 7.86 2.03 -4.58
N ASN A 121 9.11 1.81 -5.00
CA ASN A 121 10.18 2.79 -4.95
C ASN A 121 10.12 3.74 -6.16
N GLY A 122 9.77 3.21 -7.33
CA GLY A 122 9.63 3.97 -8.56
C GLY A 122 8.84 3.20 -9.62
N VAL A 123 8.31 3.94 -10.59
CA VAL A 123 7.66 3.40 -11.78
C VAL A 123 8.19 4.19 -12.97
N THR A 124 8.55 3.52 -14.05
CA THR A 124 8.83 4.13 -15.36
C THR A 124 7.84 3.56 -16.37
N VAL A 125 7.33 4.38 -17.28
CA VAL A 125 6.47 3.91 -18.38
C VAL A 125 7.02 4.41 -19.71
N LYS A 126 7.22 3.50 -20.66
CA LYS A 126 7.80 3.81 -21.97
C LYS A 126 7.21 2.92 -23.06
N ASP A 127 6.63 3.53 -24.09
CA ASP A 127 6.09 2.85 -25.28
C ASP A 127 5.04 1.74 -24.98
N GLY A 128 4.42 1.77 -23.79
CA GLY A 128 3.49 0.75 -23.27
C GLY A 128 4.14 -0.37 -22.45
N ALA A 129 5.45 -0.32 -22.21
CA ALA A 129 6.13 -1.14 -21.22
C ALA A 129 6.20 -0.39 -19.88
N VAL A 130 5.85 -1.06 -18.79
CA VAL A 130 6.02 -0.59 -17.41
C VAL A 130 7.26 -1.24 -16.82
N THR A 131 8.07 -0.48 -16.07
CA THR A 131 9.06 -1.02 -15.13
C THR A 131 8.73 -0.50 -13.74
N ALA A 132 8.47 -1.38 -12.78
CA ALA A 132 8.18 -1.04 -11.39
C ALA A 132 9.30 -1.55 -10.47
N ASP A 133 9.95 -0.65 -9.75
CA ASP A 133 10.93 -0.98 -8.72
C ASP A 133 10.24 -1.08 -7.36
N ILE A 134 10.43 -2.20 -6.66
CA ILE A 134 9.81 -2.53 -5.38
C ILE A 134 10.82 -2.96 -4.32
N THR A 135 10.49 -2.72 -3.06
CA THR A 135 11.10 -3.44 -1.92
C THR A 135 10.05 -4.38 -1.34
N LEU A 136 10.33 -5.69 -1.40
CA LEU A 136 9.49 -6.76 -0.87
C LEU A 136 10.06 -7.26 0.47
N PRO A 137 9.49 -6.87 1.63
CA PRO A 137 9.98 -7.34 2.92
C PRO A 137 9.53 -8.79 3.18
N GLU A 138 10.32 -9.53 3.98
CA GLU A 138 10.00 -10.91 4.39
C GLU A 138 8.59 -11.06 5.00
N THR A 139 8.11 -10.04 5.72
CA THR A 139 6.75 -10.00 6.30
C THR A 139 5.61 -9.95 5.29
N SER A 140 5.92 -9.66 4.01
CA SER A 140 4.98 -9.63 2.89
C SER A 140 5.14 -10.84 1.97
N ARG A 141 5.98 -11.82 2.33
CA ARG A 141 6.10 -13.08 1.60
C ARG A 141 5.02 -14.06 2.03
N LEU A 142 4.24 -14.53 1.05
CA LEU A 142 3.06 -15.38 1.21
C LEU A 142 3.27 -16.81 0.65
N GLY A 143 4.48 -17.13 0.18
CA GLY A 143 4.83 -18.43 -0.43
C GLY A 143 4.20 -18.64 -1.82
N ALA A 144 4.40 -19.82 -2.41
CA ALA A 144 3.92 -20.17 -3.76
C ALA A 144 2.52 -19.66 -4.14
N PRO A 145 1.42 -19.98 -3.42
CA PRO A 145 0.08 -19.55 -3.83
C PRO A 145 -0.10 -18.03 -3.74
N GLY A 146 0.57 -17.38 -2.78
CA GLY A 146 0.58 -15.93 -2.69
C GLY A 146 1.45 -15.25 -3.75
N GLU A 147 2.51 -15.89 -4.22
CA GLU A 147 3.34 -15.43 -5.34
C GLU A 147 2.57 -15.49 -6.66
N GLU A 148 1.89 -16.61 -6.95
CA GLU A 148 1.04 -16.77 -8.13
C GLU A 148 -0.06 -15.70 -8.18
N LEU A 149 -0.80 -15.54 -7.09
CA LEU A 149 -1.87 -14.55 -6.98
C LEU A 149 -1.34 -13.11 -6.95
N ALA A 150 -0.15 -12.85 -6.39
CA ALA A 150 0.48 -11.53 -6.45
C ALA A 150 0.82 -11.14 -7.90
N LEU A 151 1.42 -12.05 -8.67
CA LEU A 151 1.71 -11.85 -10.09
C LEU A 151 0.42 -11.71 -10.92
N GLU A 152 -0.58 -12.55 -10.70
CA GLU A 152 -1.86 -12.43 -11.40
C GLU A 152 -2.59 -11.10 -11.06
N SER A 153 -2.55 -10.66 -9.80
CA SER A 153 -3.23 -9.43 -9.35
C SER A 153 -2.60 -8.16 -9.92
N ILE A 154 -1.27 -8.05 -10.00
CA ILE A 154 -0.61 -6.90 -10.63
C ILE A 154 -0.84 -6.90 -12.15
N GLN A 155 -0.78 -8.07 -12.80
CA GLN A 155 -1.09 -8.21 -14.23
C GLN A 155 -2.53 -7.78 -14.55
N LYS A 156 -3.53 -8.31 -13.84
CA LYS A 156 -4.94 -7.90 -14.05
C LYS A 156 -5.17 -6.42 -13.71
N THR A 157 -4.46 -5.86 -12.74
CA THR A 157 -4.55 -4.43 -12.39
C THR A 157 -4.02 -3.54 -13.52
N LEU A 158 -2.81 -3.82 -14.04
CA LEU A 158 -2.17 -2.95 -15.03
C LEU A 158 -2.64 -3.21 -16.47
N PHE A 159 -2.94 -4.44 -16.86
CA PHE A 159 -3.44 -4.75 -18.22
C PHE A 159 -4.91 -4.34 -18.44
N GLN A 160 -5.62 -3.78 -17.45
CA GLN A 160 -6.85 -3.02 -17.73
C GLN A 160 -6.59 -1.81 -18.64
N PHE A 161 -5.40 -1.21 -18.53
CA PHE A 161 -4.97 -0.12 -19.39
C PHE A 161 -4.60 -0.70 -20.77
N ALA A 162 -5.19 -0.16 -21.84
CA ALA A 162 -5.00 -0.67 -23.20
C ALA A 162 -3.66 -0.24 -23.80
N GLU A 163 -3.12 0.87 -23.29
CA GLU A 163 -1.77 1.37 -23.55
C GLU A 163 -0.67 0.42 -23.03
N ILE A 164 -0.94 -0.36 -21.98
CA ILE A 164 0.04 -1.25 -21.34
C ILE A 164 0.08 -2.64 -21.97
N LYS A 165 1.28 -3.06 -22.34
CA LYS A 165 1.63 -4.24 -23.14
C LYS A 165 2.57 -5.20 -22.42
N SER A 166 3.38 -4.69 -21.48
CA SER A 166 4.27 -5.50 -20.65
C SER A 166 4.57 -4.82 -19.31
N ILE A 167 4.96 -5.63 -18.32
CA ILE A 167 5.26 -5.24 -16.95
C ILE A 167 6.57 -5.90 -16.56
N ASP A 168 7.57 -5.10 -16.17
CA ASP A 168 8.83 -5.53 -15.59
C ASP A 168 8.83 -5.19 -14.11
N ILE A 169 9.25 -6.11 -13.24
CA ILE A 169 9.22 -5.96 -11.78
C ILE A 169 10.65 -6.14 -11.25
N LEU A 170 11.23 -5.07 -10.71
CA LEU A 170 12.56 -5.09 -10.14
C LEU A 170 12.47 -5.09 -8.60
N VAL A 171 13.25 -5.93 -7.92
CA VAL A 171 13.36 -5.92 -6.46
C VAL A 171 14.66 -5.22 -6.06
N ASP A 172 14.54 -4.12 -5.33
CA ASP A 172 15.64 -3.23 -4.92
C ASP A 172 16.58 -2.88 -6.09
N GLY A 173 16.00 -2.48 -7.22
CA GLY A 173 16.68 -2.08 -8.45
C GLY A 173 17.22 -3.22 -9.32
N LYS A 174 16.83 -4.48 -9.07
CA LYS A 174 17.34 -5.66 -9.79
C LYS A 174 16.22 -6.50 -10.38
N ALA A 175 16.43 -7.00 -11.61
CA ALA A 175 15.70 -8.18 -12.08
C ALA A 175 16.02 -9.36 -11.16
N VAL A 176 15.04 -10.20 -10.86
CA VAL A 176 15.16 -11.35 -9.96
C VAL A 176 14.37 -12.51 -10.52
N ASP A 177 14.95 -13.70 -10.57
CA ASP A 177 14.33 -14.87 -11.22
C ASP A 177 13.01 -15.29 -10.53
N SER A 178 12.72 -14.78 -9.32
CA SER A 178 11.49 -15.03 -8.56
C SER A 178 11.26 -13.97 -7.47
N LEU A 179 10.01 -13.67 -7.11
CA LEU A 179 9.69 -12.75 -6.01
C LEU A 179 9.78 -13.43 -4.65
N MET A 180 9.34 -14.69 -4.55
CA MET A 180 9.28 -15.49 -3.32
C MET A 180 9.97 -16.85 -3.45
N GLY A 181 10.55 -17.18 -4.61
CA GLY A 181 11.38 -18.36 -4.83
C GLY A 181 10.63 -19.59 -5.34
N HIS A 182 9.40 -19.45 -5.84
CA HIS A 182 8.58 -20.58 -6.29
C HIS A 182 8.18 -20.49 -7.77
N LEU A 183 7.98 -19.29 -8.32
CA LEU A 183 7.67 -19.07 -9.73
C LEU A 183 8.80 -18.30 -10.44
N ASP A 184 9.08 -18.69 -11.68
CA ASP A 184 10.03 -18.03 -12.59
C ASP A 184 9.42 -16.71 -13.10
N LEU A 185 10.17 -15.61 -13.00
CA LEU A 185 9.68 -14.25 -13.31
C LEU A 185 10.12 -13.82 -14.72
N GLU A 186 9.15 -13.71 -15.64
CA GLU A 186 9.41 -13.20 -16.99
C GLU A 186 9.84 -11.72 -16.96
N HIS A 187 10.97 -11.41 -17.60
CA HIS A 187 11.52 -10.06 -17.72
C HIS A 187 11.53 -9.58 -19.18
N PRO A 188 10.54 -8.77 -19.63
CA PRO A 188 9.33 -8.35 -18.94
C PRO A 188 8.16 -9.34 -19.12
N ILE A 189 7.25 -9.40 -18.14
CA ILE A 189 5.97 -10.11 -18.27
C ILE A 189 5.18 -9.46 -19.40
N THR A 190 4.95 -10.18 -20.49
CA THR A 190 4.14 -9.65 -21.60
C THR A 190 2.65 -9.83 -21.33
N ARG A 191 1.82 -9.03 -22.00
CA ARG A 191 0.36 -9.19 -22.02
C ARG A 191 -0.03 -10.42 -22.85
N SER A 192 0.27 -11.61 -22.32
CA SER A 192 -0.27 -12.86 -22.82
C SER A 192 -1.81 -12.80 -22.77
N GLY A 193 -2.44 -13.15 -23.89
CA GLY A 193 -3.90 -13.28 -23.92
C GLY A 193 -4.29 -14.48 -23.08
N GLY A 194 -4.97 -14.25 -21.95
CA GLY A 194 -5.33 -15.30 -20.99
C GLY A 194 -6.01 -16.49 -21.67
N GLN A 195 -5.50 -17.68 -21.36
CA GLN A 195 -5.90 -18.96 -21.95
C GLN A 195 -7.13 -19.58 -21.26
#